data_AF-A0A928TG27-F1
#
_entry.id   AF-A0A928TG27-F1
#
_cell.length_a   1.000
_cell.length_b   1.000
_cell.length_c   1.000
_cell.angle_alpha   90.00
_cell.angle_beta   90.00
_cell.angle_gamma   90.00
#
_symmetry.space_group_name_H-M   'P 1'
#
loop_
_entity.id
_entity.type
_entity.pdbx_description
1 polymer ?
#
loop_
_entity_poly.entity_id
_entity_poly.type
_entity_poly.pdbx_seq_one_letter_code
_entity_poly.pdbx_strand_id
1 'polypeptide(L)'
;MDPDQYAYGPLNSKSPRNFFWVKDDKLDKLTVDQRRLFKAEERRKALEEVMKVDLGEAYRIWGVNPYKLSARQPWAFNVLDTIHAWSNVGWGQKSNEVVWINQKLKKA
;
A
#
# COMPACT_ATOMS: atom_id res chain seq x y z
N MET A 1 0.80 3.64 2.54
CA MET A 1 1.18 2.49 1.72
C MET A 1 2.16 1.66 2.53
N ASP A 2 1.95 0.36 2.63
CA ASP A 2 2.90 -0.52 3.33
C ASP A 2 4.25 -0.51 2.60
N PRO A 3 5.41 -0.32 3.28
CA PRO A 3 6.73 -0.45 2.68
C PRO A 3 6.90 -1.71 1.81
N ASP A 4 6.32 -2.85 2.21
CA ASP A 4 6.43 -4.11 1.45
C ASP A 4 5.67 -4.05 0.12
N GLN A 5 4.61 -3.24 0.04
CA GLN A 5 3.84 -3.04 -1.18
C GLN A 5 4.59 -2.18 -2.19
N TYR A 6 5.48 -1.30 -1.71
CA TYR A 6 6.36 -0.49 -2.55
C TYR A 6 7.65 -1.21 -2.94
N ALA A 7 8.25 -1.96 -2.01
CA ALA A 7 9.58 -2.53 -2.11
C ALA A 7 9.55 -4.00 -2.55
N TYR A 8 9.42 -4.94 -1.60
CA TYR A 8 9.58 -6.37 -1.88
C TYR A 8 8.60 -6.90 -2.94
N GLY A 9 7.32 -6.53 -2.85
CA GLY A 9 6.29 -7.01 -3.76
C GLY A 9 6.67 -6.78 -5.24
N PRO A 10 6.87 -5.54 -5.68
CA PRO A 10 7.14 -5.24 -7.08
C PRO A 10 8.62 -5.32 -7.49
N LEU A 11 9.59 -5.22 -6.58
CA LEU A 11 11.01 -5.08 -6.95
C LEU A 11 11.88 -6.32 -6.67
N ASN A 12 11.44 -7.25 -5.81
CA ASN A 12 12.25 -8.43 -5.52
C ASN A 12 12.05 -9.52 -6.61
N SER A 13 13.13 -10.07 -7.14
CA SER A 13 13.13 -11.08 -8.21
C SER A 13 12.39 -12.37 -7.83
N LYS A 14 12.29 -12.68 -6.54
CA LYS A 14 11.59 -13.87 -6.02
C LYS A 14 10.14 -13.60 -5.65
N SER A 15 9.69 -12.36 -5.74
CA SER A 15 8.32 -12.01 -5.40
C SER A 15 7.36 -12.42 -6.52
N PRO A 16 6.24 -13.12 -6.22
CA PRO A 16 5.21 -13.41 -7.21
C PRO A 16 4.45 -12.16 -7.68
N ARG A 17 4.68 -11.00 -7.05
CA ARG A 17 4.11 -9.69 -7.43
C ARG A 17 5.06 -8.82 -8.24
N ASN A 18 6.22 -9.34 -8.64
CA ASN A 18 7.17 -8.64 -9.51
C ASN A 18 6.72 -8.71 -10.97
N PHE A 19 5.74 -7.86 -11.31
CA PHE A 19 5.20 -7.75 -12.66
C PHE A 19 6.11 -6.96 -13.62
N PHE A 20 7.16 -6.34 -13.10
CA PHE A 20 8.14 -5.57 -13.88
C PHE A 20 9.38 -6.38 -14.25
N TRP A 21 9.42 -7.66 -13.85
CA TRP A 21 10.55 -8.58 -14.06
C TRP A 21 11.89 -8.02 -13.60
N VAL A 22 11.88 -7.24 -12.52
CA VAL A 22 13.10 -6.68 -11.93
C VAL A 22 14.01 -7.83 -11.49
N LYS A 23 15.27 -7.78 -11.92
CA LYS A 23 16.30 -8.74 -11.55
C LYS A 23 17.60 -7.99 -11.25
N ASP A 24 17.72 -7.56 -10.01
CA ASP A 24 18.88 -6.84 -9.47
C ASP A 24 19.20 -7.39 -8.07
N ASP A 25 20.37 -8.02 -7.94
CA ASP A 25 20.83 -8.65 -6.71
C ASP A 25 20.95 -7.65 -5.55
N LYS A 26 21.26 -6.37 -5.85
CA LYS A 26 21.34 -5.30 -4.86
C LYS A 26 19.95 -4.98 -4.31
N LEU A 27 18.97 -4.82 -5.20
CA LEU A 27 17.57 -4.58 -4.82
C LEU A 27 16.97 -5.78 -4.08
N ASP A 28 17.29 -7.00 -4.49
CA ASP A 28 16.85 -8.21 -3.80
C ASP A 28 17.33 -8.24 -2.36
N LYS A 29 18.59 -7.89 -2.13
CA LYS A 29 19.14 -7.78 -0.78
C LYS A 29 18.47 -6.67 0.02
N LEU A 30 18.39 -5.46 -0.54
CA LEU A 30 17.82 -4.29 0.15
C LEU A 30 16.36 -4.51 0.54
N THR A 31 15.56 -5.09 -0.34
CA THR A 31 14.14 -5.37 -0.09
C THR A 31 13.94 -6.45 0.99
N VAL A 32 14.83 -7.44 1.09
CA VAL A 32 14.81 -8.44 2.18
C VAL A 32 15.27 -7.82 3.50
N ASP A 33 16.33 -7.02 3.47
CA ASP A 33 16.89 -6.40 4.67
C ASP A 33 15.90 -5.40 5.30
N GLN A 34 15.21 -4.60 4.47
CA GLN A 34 14.17 -3.66 4.94
C GLN A 34 13.06 -4.37 5.73
N ARG A 35 12.68 -5.59 5.36
CA ARG A 35 11.64 -6.40 6.05
C ARG A 35 12.06 -6.87 7.43
N ARG A 36 13.38 -7.01 7.64
CA ARG A 36 13.97 -7.48 8.90
C ARG A 36 14.17 -6.36 9.92
N LEU A 37 14.03 -5.09 9.50
CA LEU A 37 14.18 -3.94 10.38
C LEU A 37 12.89 -3.67 11.16
N PHE A 38 12.94 -3.80 12.49
CA PHE A 38 11.78 -3.60 13.36
C PHE A 38 11.60 -2.16 13.82
N LYS A 39 12.69 -1.39 13.90
CA LYS A 39 12.62 0.03 14.26
C LYS A 39 12.16 0.85 13.05
N ALA A 40 11.15 1.69 13.26
CA ALA A 40 10.53 2.48 12.21
C ALA A 40 11.52 3.37 11.46
N GLU A 41 12.42 4.06 12.18
CA GLU A 41 13.41 4.96 11.58
C GLU A 41 14.45 4.22 10.72
N GLU A 42 14.93 3.06 11.19
CA GLU A 42 15.87 2.23 10.42
C GLU A 42 15.19 1.68 9.15
N ARG A 43 13.94 1.22 9.29
CA ARG A 43 13.13 0.75 8.17
C ARG A 43 12.89 1.86 7.13
N ARG A 44 12.64 3.09 7.57
CA ARG A 44 12.44 4.25 6.71
C ARG A 44 13.67 4.55 5.86
N LYS A 45 14.85 4.60 6.50
CA LYS A 45 16.13 4.81 5.79
C LYS A 45 16.40 3.71 4.77
N ALA A 46 16.17 2.45 5.13
CA ALA A 46 16.31 1.34 4.19
C ALA A 46 15.36 1.44 3.00
N LEU A 47 14.11 1.86 3.24
CA LEU A 47 13.14 2.10 2.17
C LEU A 47 13.59 3.25 1.25
N GLU A 48 14.11 4.35 1.79
CA GLU A 48 14.65 5.47 1.00
C GLU A 48 15.80 5.02 0.07
N GLU A 49 16.66 4.12 0.54
CA GLU A 49 17.71 3.52 -0.30
C GLU A 49 17.15 2.65 -1.42
N VAL A 50 16.11 1.85 -1.14
CA VAL A 50 15.37 1.12 -2.19
C VAL A 50 14.77 2.08 -3.22
N MET A 51 14.17 3.19 -2.76
CA MET A 51 13.58 4.21 -3.64
C MET A 51 14.63 4.88 -4.53
N LYS A 52 15.82 5.18 -4.00
CA LYS A 52 16.91 5.79 -4.78
C LYS A 52 17.37 4.86 -5.91
N VAL A 53 17.53 3.57 -5.63
CA VAL A 53 17.93 2.59 -6.66
C VAL A 53 16.82 2.44 -7.69
N ASP A 54 15.57 2.30 -7.26
CA ASP A 54 14.41 2.15 -8.16
C ASP A 54 14.24 3.35 -9.11
N LEU A 55 14.36 4.57 -8.57
CA LEU A 55 14.26 5.80 -9.36
C LEU A 55 15.49 6.07 -10.23
N GLY A 56 16.68 5.63 -9.81
CA GLY A 56 17.92 5.81 -10.56
C GLY A 56 17.99 4.92 -11.81
N GLU A 57 17.58 3.67 -11.67
CA GLU A 57 17.58 2.69 -12.77
C GLU A 57 16.27 2.68 -13.58
N ALA A 58 15.23 3.34 -13.05
CA ALA A 58 13.92 3.47 -13.69
C ALA A 58 13.27 2.13 -14.11
N TYR A 59 13.31 1.12 -13.22
CA TYR A 59 12.74 -0.22 -13.47
C TYR A 59 11.26 -0.23 -13.82
N ARG A 60 10.53 0.83 -13.45
CA ARG A 60 9.11 1.02 -13.74
C ARG A 60 8.79 2.48 -13.96
N ILE A 61 7.80 2.72 -14.82
CA ILE A 61 7.25 4.07 -15.02
C ILE A 61 6.29 4.36 -13.88
N TRP A 62 6.59 5.41 -13.13
CA TRP A 62 5.70 5.94 -12.10
C TRP A 62 4.55 6.71 -12.73
N GLY A 63 3.37 6.08 -12.74
CA GLY A 63 2.14 6.73 -13.15
C GLY A 63 1.55 7.62 -12.05
N VAL A 64 0.28 8.00 -12.24
CA VAL A 64 -0.46 8.76 -11.22
C VAL A 64 -0.70 7.86 -10.01
N ASN A 65 -0.39 8.35 -8.80
CA ASN A 65 -0.89 7.72 -7.57
C ASN A 65 -2.35 8.14 -7.38
N PRO A 66 -3.33 7.27 -7.66
CA PRO A 66 -4.72 7.70 -7.66
C PRO A 66 -5.16 7.98 -6.23
N TYR A 67 -5.52 9.22 -5.96
CA TYR A 67 -6.22 9.58 -4.74
C TYR A 67 -7.69 9.20 -4.90
N LYS A 68 -8.21 8.36 -3.99
CA LYS A 68 -9.59 7.93 -4.01
C LYS A 68 -10.33 8.51 -2.81
N LEU A 69 -11.39 9.26 -3.11
CA LEU A 69 -12.38 9.69 -2.13
C LEU A 69 -13.55 8.71 -2.15
N SER A 70 -13.89 8.15 -1.00
CA SER A 70 -15.16 7.43 -0.83
C SER A 70 -16.20 8.42 -0.36
N ALA A 71 -17.17 8.77 -1.22
CA ALA A 71 -18.32 9.54 -0.78
C ALA A 71 -19.08 8.74 0.28
N ARG A 72 -19.18 9.30 1.48
CA ARG A 72 -19.91 8.68 2.60
C ARG A 72 -21.22 9.40 2.83
N GLN A 73 -22.23 8.63 3.19
CA GLN A 73 -23.45 9.19 3.75
C GLN A 73 -23.13 9.70 5.16
N PRO A 74 -23.63 10.88 5.57
CA PRO A 74 -23.31 11.48 6.87
C PRO A 74 -23.78 10.62 8.07
N TRP A 75 -24.69 9.69 7.83
CA TRP A 75 -25.22 8.74 8.82
C TRP A 75 -24.50 7.38 8.83
N ALA A 76 -23.51 7.16 7.95
CA ALA A 76 -22.73 5.92 7.88
C ALA A 76 -21.31 6.16 8.43
N PHE A 77 -20.98 5.45 9.50
CA PHE A 77 -19.73 5.61 10.24
C PHE A 77 -18.87 4.35 10.15
N ASN A 78 -17.59 4.50 10.46
CA ASN A 78 -16.57 3.47 10.28
C ASN A 78 -16.38 3.03 8.81
N VAL A 79 -16.87 3.85 7.87
CA VAL A 79 -16.44 3.85 6.47
C VAL A 79 -15.09 4.56 6.45
N LEU A 80 -14.01 3.78 6.61
CA LEU A 80 -12.67 4.29 6.86
C LEU A 80 -12.16 5.18 5.71
N ASP A 81 -11.92 6.44 6.03
CA ASP A 81 -11.44 7.49 5.13
C ASP A 81 -9.92 7.34 4.91
N THR A 82 -9.46 7.56 3.69
CA THR A 82 -8.05 7.58 3.22
C THR A 82 -7.18 6.30 3.24
N ILE A 83 -7.01 5.56 4.34
CA ILE A 83 -6.08 4.39 4.33
C ILE A 83 -6.70 3.15 3.66
N HIS A 84 -8.04 3.10 3.61
CA HIS A 84 -8.81 1.93 3.21
C HIS A 84 -9.76 2.20 2.04
N ALA A 85 -9.54 3.27 1.25
CA ALA A 85 -10.28 3.47 0.00
C ALA A 85 -10.15 2.27 -0.98
N TRP A 86 -9.13 1.44 -0.76
CA TRP A 86 -8.86 0.17 -1.43
C TRP A 86 -9.47 -1.05 -0.74
N SER A 87 -9.90 -0.91 0.50
CA SER A 87 -10.54 -2.01 1.21
C SER A 87 -11.83 -2.37 0.49
N ASN A 88 -12.68 -1.40 0.11
CA ASN A 88 -14.01 -1.62 -0.47
C ASN A 88 -14.08 -2.22 -1.89
N VAL A 89 -13.04 -2.90 -2.37
CA VAL A 89 -12.97 -3.40 -3.75
C VAL A 89 -12.59 -4.87 -3.76
N GLY A 90 -13.57 -5.73 -4.05
CA GLY A 90 -13.37 -7.15 -4.29
C GLY A 90 -14.51 -8.02 -3.75
N TRP A 91 -14.75 -9.15 -4.42
CA TRP A 91 -15.60 -10.20 -3.88
C TRP A 91 -14.98 -10.75 -2.59
N GLY A 92 -15.78 -10.86 -1.52
CA GLY A 92 -15.34 -11.42 -0.23
C GLY A 92 -14.68 -10.45 0.74
N GLN A 93 -14.72 -9.14 0.47
CA GLN A 93 -14.12 -8.15 1.35
C GLN A 93 -15.01 -7.80 2.56
N LYS A 94 -14.40 -7.77 3.74
CA LYS A 94 -15.07 -7.67 5.05
C LYS A 94 -15.09 -6.28 5.68
N SER A 95 -14.49 -5.26 5.07
CA SER A 95 -14.36 -3.95 5.75
C SER A 95 -15.69 -3.20 5.85
N ASN A 96 -16.72 -3.64 5.12
CA ASN A 96 -18.10 -3.18 5.31
C ASN A 96 -18.81 -3.87 6.49
N GLU A 97 -18.29 -4.98 7.03
CA GLU A 97 -18.88 -5.67 8.19
C GLU A 97 -18.78 -4.84 9.48
N VAL A 98 -17.82 -3.91 9.54
CA VAL A 98 -17.60 -3.04 10.70
C VAL A 98 -18.26 -1.66 10.54
N VAL A 99 -18.95 -1.41 9.42
CA VAL A 99 -19.68 -0.16 9.18
C VAL A 99 -20.92 -0.14 10.06
N TRP A 100 -21.16 0.97 10.73
CA TRP A 100 -22.36 1.14 11.55
C TRP A 100 -23.18 2.35 11.11
N ILE A 101 -24.50 2.21 11.25
CA ILE A 101 -25.49 3.16 10.74
C ILE A 101 -26.13 3.91 11.91
N ASN A 102 -26.02 5.23 11.89
CA ASN A 102 -26.76 6.08 12.81
C ASN A 102 -28.20 6.27 12.29
N GLN A 103 -29.13 5.51 12.87
CA GLN A 103 -30.54 5.53 12.48
C GLN A 103 -31.24 6.88 12.70
N LYS A 104 -30.76 7.70 13.65
CA LYS A 104 -31.35 9.03 13.91
C LYS A 104 -30.99 10.00 12.79
N LEU A 105 -29.72 10.01 12.38
CA LEU A 105 -29.24 10.87 11.30
C LEU A 105 -29.74 10.43 9.91
N LYS A 106 -30.08 9.15 9.72
CA LYS A 106 -30.57 8.63 8.45
C LYS A 106 -32.03 9.06 8.14
N LYS A 107 -32.81 9.37 9.16
CA LYS A 107 -34.23 9.73 9.05
C LYS A 107 -34.47 11.24 8.93
N ALA A 108 -33.44 12.05 9.20
CA ALA A 108 -33.44 13.50 9.02
C ALA A 108 -33.10 13.84 7.57
#